data_AF-A0A1D2MKL9-F1
#
_entry.id   AF-A0A1D2MKL9-F1
#
_cell.length_a   1.000
_cell.length_b   1.000
_cell.length_c   1.000
_cell.angle_alpha   90.00
_cell.angle_beta   90.00
_cell.angle_gamma   90.00
#
_symmetry.space_group_name_H-M   'P 1'
#
loop_
_entity.id
_entity.type
_entity.pdbx_description
1 polymer ?
#
loop_
_entity_poly.entity_id
_entity_poly.type
_entity_poly.pdbx_seq_one_letter_code
_entity_poly.pdbx_strand_id
1 'polypeptide(L)'
;MEVFNTNQLFKFVLVLIVVSICSGARVEFYKEAHFRGEAFIASSSVACTNLPDNFKNVNGSLKTTTCIAVYMFENCAWDGFLVGSDERRLIGLKDKYSTIKSQSFSVASFRDCREEEYSPKVNFQYYEKAYFQGILIPFEDVCGCTNLPAFESESKWRSITTFGNCFHRYSQPNCQGELNTGYETHDSYFEATWQSIKPCHIPKHCKI
;
A
#
# COMPACT_ATOMS: atom_id res chain seq x y z
N MET A 1 46.79 -23.18 -33.81
CA MET A 1 46.61 -23.12 -32.34
C MET A 1 46.13 -21.72 -32.02
N GLU A 2 44.81 -21.54 -31.96
CA GLU A 2 44.20 -20.26 -31.62
C GLU A 2 44.14 -20.13 -30.11
N VAL A 3 44.76 -19.08 -29.58
CA VAL A 3 44.78 -18.75 -28.16
C VAL A 3 43.41 -18.16 -27.82
N PHE A 4 42.53 -18.97 -27.24
CA PHE A 4 41.25 -18.51 -26.70
C PHE A 4 41.49 -17.53 -25.55
N ASN A 5 41.05 -16.30 -25.75
CA ASN A 5 41.22 -15.17 -24.84
C ASN A 5 40.24 -15.30 -23.66
N THR A 6 40.74 -15.76 -22.50
CA THR A 6 40.02 -16.01 -21.25
C THR A 6 39.27 -14.80 -20.68
N ASN A 7 39.52 -13.58 -21.18
CA ASN A 7 38.87 -12.36 -20.72
C ASN A 7 37.44 -12.13 -21.26
N GLN A 8 37.00 -12.86 -22.29
CA GLN A 8 35.61 -12.73 -22.77
C GLN A 8 34.60 -13.60 -22.01
N LEU A 9 35.02 -14.73 -21.45
CA LEU A 9 34.12 -15.61 -20.69
C LEU A 9 33.65 -14.98 -19.37
N PHE A 10 34.48 -14.17 -18.72
CA PHE A 10 34.13 -13.48 -17.47
C PHE A 10 33.03 -12.42 -17.63
N LYS A 11 32.95 -11.77 -18.81
CA LYS A 11 31.92 -10.75 -19.06
C LYS A 11 30.52 -11.36 -19.26
N PHE A 12 30.43 -12.58 -19.80
CA PHE A 12 29.15 -13.28 -19.95
C PHE A 12 28.60 -13.81 -18.62
N VAL A 13 29.46 -14.25 -17.70
CA VAL A 13 29.03 -14.70 -16.37
C VAL A 13 28.50 -13.53 -15.53
N LEU A 14 29.07 -12.33 -15.67
CA LEU A 14 28.59 -11.14 -14.96
C LEU A 14 27.22 -10.65 -15.46
N VAL A 15 26.91 -10.80 -16.75
CA VAL A 15 25.57 -10.45 -17.29
C VAL A 15 24.50 -11.46 -16.83
N LEU A 16 24.85 -12.74 -16.65
CA LEU A 16 23.93 -13.76 -16.10
C LEU A 16 23.66 -13.58 -14.59
N ILE A 17 24.58 -12.95 -13.84
CA ILE A 17 24.38 -12.63 -12.42
C ILE A 17 23.54 -11.34 -12.24
N VAL A 18 23.43 -10.47 -13.24
CA VAL A 18 22.51 -9.31 -13.18
C VAL A 18 21.07 -9.69 -13.59
N VAL A 19 20.85 -10.89 -14.15
CA VAL A 19 19.52 -11.54 -14.15
C VAL A 19 19.23 -12.17 -12.78
N SER A 20 19.85 -11.67 -11.71
CA SER A 20 19.53 -11.98 -10.32
C SER A 20 18.13 -11.47 -10.00
N ILE A 21 17.16 -12.26 -10.43
CA ILE A 21 15.94 -12.59 -9.70
C ILE A 21 15.30 -11.35 -9.06
N CYS A 22 14.46 -10.64 -9.81
CA CYS A 22 13.32 -9.93 -9.23
C CYS A 22 12.36 -10.96 -8.63
N SER A 23 12.81 -11.74 -7.66
CA SER A 23 11.95 -12.58 -6.84
C SER A 23 11.20 -11.61 -5.96
N GLY A 24 9.88 -11.54 -6.15
CA GLY A 24 9.03 -10.80 -5.22
C GLY A 24 9.21 -11.31 -3.79
N ALA A 25 8.63 -10.58 -2.84
CA ALA A 25 8.76 -10.88 -1.42
C ALA A 25 8.45 -12.37 -1.13
N ARG A 26 9.27 -13.01 -0.32
CA ARG A 26 8.83 -14.22 0.38
C ARG A 26 7.83 -13.79 1.45
N VAL A 27 6.61 -14.34 1.37
CA VAL A 27 5.50 -14.07 2.27
C VAL A 27 5.08 -15.36 2.97
N GLU A 28 4.85 -15.27 4.28
CA GLU A 28 4.44 -16.39 5.12
C GLU A 28 3.22 -15.98 5.96
N PHE A 29 2.07 -16.58 5.69
CA PHE A 29 0.85 -16.43 6.46
C PHE A 29 0.73 -17.59 7.43
N TYR A 30 0.56 -17.30 8.72
CA TYR A 30 0.45 -18.28 9.79
C TYR A 30 -0.98 -18.26 10.34
N LYS A 31 -1.56 -19.44 10.62
CA LYS A 31 -2.90 -19.51 11.20
C LYS A 31 -2.99 -18.99 12.63
N GLU A 32 -1.87 -18.95 13.35
CA GLU A 32 -1.81 -18.44 14.71
C GLU A 32 -0.98 -17.17 14.81
N ALA A 33 -1.14 -16.45 15.91
CA ALA A 33 -0.28 -15.32 16.25
C ALA A 33 1.16 -15.78 16.53
N HIS A 34 2.11 -14.83 16.45
CA HIS A 34 3.53 -15.07 16.76
C HIS A 34 4.22 -16.12 15.89
N PHE A 35 3.80 -16.23 14.63
CA PHE A 35 4.39 -17.11 13.60
C PHE A 35 4.31 -18.59 13.97
N ARG A 36 3.13 -19.03 14.41
CA ARG A 36 2.86 -20.41 14.85
C ARG A 36 1.76 -21.08 14.02
N GLY A 37 1.67 -22.40 14.17
CA GLY A 37 0.67 -23.22 13.50
C GLY A 37 1.01 -23.48 12.03
N GLU A 38 0.00 -23.89 11.28
CA GLU A 38 0.08 -24.13 9.83
C GLU A 38 0.43 -22.81 9.11
N ALA A 39 1.34 -22.90 8.14
CA ALA A 39 1.81 -21.75 7.37
C ALA A 39 1.57 -21.93 5.87
N PHE A 40 1.07 -20.88 5.22
CA PHE A 40 1.06 -20.74 3.77
C PHE A 40 2.24 -19.86 3.37
N ILE A 41 3.10 -20.40 2.52
CA ILE A 41 4.35 -19.76 2.11
C ILE A 41 4.30 -19.58 0.60
N ALA A 42 4.51 -18.36 0.15
CA ALA A 42 4.51 -18.01 -1.26
C ALA A 42 5.56 -16.94 -1.57
N SER A 43 5.89 -16.81 -2.85
CA SER A 43 6.54 -15.61 -3.38
C SER A 43 5.46 -14.68 -3.92
N SER A 44 5.49 -13.41 -3.53
CA SER A 44 4.63 -12.38 -4.10
C SER A 44 5.12 -11.96 -5.48
N SER A 45 4.26 -11.19 -6.15
CA SER A 45 4.56 -10.54 -7.41
C SER A 45 3.76 -9.23 -7.49
N VAL A 46 3.98 -8.43 -8.53
CA VAL A 46 3.15 -7.24 -8.82
C VAL A 46 1.70 -7.63 -9.11
N ALA A 47 1.46 -8.83 -9.66
CA ALA A 47 0.13 -9.37 -9.87
C ALA A 47 -0.47 -9.82 -8.54
N CYS A 48 -1.81 -9.70 -8.44
CA CYS A 48 -2.51 -10.12 -7.24
C CYS A 48 -2.52 -11.63 -7.06
N THR A 49 -2.27 -12.07 -5.83
CA THR A 49 -2.35 -13.47 -5.42
C THR A 49 -3.44 -13.64 -4.37
N ASN A 50 -4.42 -14.51 -4.65
CA ASN A 50 -5.42 -14.89 -3.67
C ASN A 50 -4.86 -15.91 -2.69
N LEU A 51 -5.18 -15.74 -1.41
CA LEU A 51 -4.90 -16.76 -0.41
C LEU A 51 -5.77 -18.00 -0.65
N PRO A 52 -5.28 -19.20 -0.31
CA PRO A 52 -6.14 -20.39 -0.22
C PRO A 52 -7.25 -20.21 0.81
N ASP A 53 -8.41 -20.83 0.60
CA ASP A 53 -9.59 -20.67 1.46
C ASP A 53 -9.34 -20.96 2.94
N ASN A 54 -8.49 -21.96 3.24
CA ASN A 54 -8.12 -22.32 4.61
C ASN A 54 -7.21 -21.29 5.31
N PHE A 55 -6.68 -20.30 4.58
CA PHE A 55 -5.89 -19.20 5.10
C PHE A 55 -6.62 -17.84 5.05
N LYS A 56 -7.78 -17.76 4.39
CA LYS A 56 -8.64 -16.57 4.44
C LYS A 56 -9.27 -16.43 5.81
N ASN A 57 -9.49 -15.18 6.25
CA ASN A 57 -10.20 -14.86 7.50
C ASN A 57 -9.56 -15.41 8.79
N VAL A 58 -8.28 -15.77 8.76
CA VAL A 58 -7.59 -16.25 9.95
C VAL A 58 -6.99 -15.09 10.74
N ASN A 59 -7.27 -15.04 12.05
CA ASN A 59 -6.66 -14.07 12.97
C ASN A 59 -5.25 -14.52 13.40
N GLY A 60 -4.35 -14.57 12.42
CA GLY A 60 -3.03 -15.14 12.57
C GLY A 60 -1.91 -14.10 12.60
N SER A 61 -0.78 -14.47 12.00
CA SER A 61 0.37 -13.59 11.82
C SER A 61 0.93 -13.69 10.41
N LEU A 62 1.67 -12.67 10.00
CA LEU A 62 2.19 -12.52 8.65
C LEU A 62 3.64 -12.08 8.76
N LYS A 63 4.52 -12.75 8.01
CA LYS A 63 5.90 -12.38 7.84
C LYS A 63 6.18 -12.14 6.37
N THR A 64 6.91 -11.07 6.08
CA THR A 64 7.37 -10.77 4.72
C THR A 64 8.83 -10.33 4.75
N THR A 65 9.53 -10.52 3.64
CA THR A 65 10.92 -10.10 3.46
C THR A 65 11.05 -8.67 2.94
N THR A 66 10.04 -8.19 2.22
CA THR A 66 9.95 -6.82 1.69
C THR A 66 8.52 -6.28 1.84
N CYS A 67 8.28 -5.05 1.39
CA CYS A 67 6.93 -4.47 1.40
C CYS A 67 5.95 -5.29 0.55
N ILE A 68 4.81 -5.64 1.13
CA ILE A 68 3.64 -6.17 0.42
C ILE A 68 2.38 -5.36 0.74
N ALA A 69 1.45 -5.30 -0.20
CA ALA A 69 0.10 -4.82 0.03
C ALA A 69 -0.82 -6.01 0.28
N VAL A 70 -1.58 -6.00 1.36
CA VAL A 70 -2.56 -7.02 1.73
C VAL A 70 -3.97 -6.45 1.68
N TYR A 71 -4.93 -7.28 1.27
CA TYR A 71 -6.31 -6.85 1.01
C TYR A 71 -7.31 -7.76 1.72
N MET A 72 -8.42 -7.15 2.15
CA MET A 72 -9.52 -7.88 2.80
C MET A 72 -10.29 -8.78 1.85
N PHE A 73 -10.30 -8.43 0.56
CA PHE A 73 -11.01 -9.17 -0.47
C PHE A 73 -10.05 -9.82 -1.47
N GLU A 74 -10.59 -10.75 -2.26
CA GLU A 74 -9.87 -11.37 -3.36
C GLU A 74 -9.54 -10.37 -4.46
N ASN A 75 -8.57 -10.73 -5.30
CA ASN A 75 -8.13 -9.98 -6.47
C ASN A 75 -7.68 -8.55 -6.14
N CYS A 76 -7.16 -8.35 -4.93
CA CYS A 76 -6.60 -7.09 -4.44
C CYS A 76 -7.60 -5.95 -4.56
N ALA A 77 -8.86 -6.28 -4.32
CA ALA A 77 -9.96 -5.35 -4.40
C ALA A 77 -10.16 -4.62 -3.07
N TRP A 78 -10.63 -3.38 -3.17
CA TRP A 78 -10.95 -2.48 -2.04
C TRP A 78 -9.71 -2.11 -1.21
N ASP A 79 -9.96 -1.76 0.05
CA ASP A 79 -8.97 -1.19 0.95
C ASP A 79 -7.90 -2.23 1.29
N GLY A 80 -6.66 -1.84 1.02
CA GLY A 80 -5.48 -2.63 1.32
C GLY A 80 -4.54 -1.88 2.25
N PHE A 81 -3.70 -2.65 2.94
CA PHE A 81 -2.73 -2.15 3.91
C PHE A 81 -1.33 -2.57 3.49
N LEU A 82 -0.36 -1.69 3.73
CA LEU A 82 1.03 -2.01 3.49
C LEU A 82 1.61 -2.73 4.71
N VAL A 83 2.36 -3.80 4.44
CA VAL A 83 3.05 -4.61 5.45
C VAL A 83 4.53 -4.62 5.11
N GLY A 84 5.34 -4.08 6.02
CA GLY A 84 6.80 -4.12 5.94
C GLY A 84 7.41 -5.37 6.60
N SER A 85 8.74 -5.51 6.51
CA SER A 85 9.50 -6.62 7.12
C SER A 85 9.39 -6.69 8.65
N ASP A 86 9.05 -5.57 9.28
CA ASP A 86 9.11 -5.40 10.73
C ASP A 86 7.76 -5.65 11.42
N GLU A 87 6.68 -5.83 10.65
CA GLU A 87 5.32 -5.98 11.15
C GLU A 87 4.97 -7.46 11.39
N ARG A 88 4.44 -7.76 12.59
CA ARG A 88 4.38 -9.14 13.12
C ARG A 88 2.98 -9.73 13.34
N ARG A 89 1.92 -8.91 13.41
CA ARG A 89 0.55 -9.37 13.74
C ARG A 89 -0.49 -8.72 12.84
N LEU A 90 -1.35 -9.54 12.23
CA LEU A 90 -2.45 -9.07 11.37
C LEU A 90 -3.43 -8.17 12.13
N ILE A 91 -3.74 -8.49 13.39
CA ILE A 91 -4.56 -7.63 14.25
C ILE A 91 -3.88 -6.27 14.57
N GLY A 92 -2.55 -6.23 14.59
CA GLY A 92 -1.82 -4.98 14.81
C GLY A 92 -1.92 -4.03 13.61
N LEU A 93 -2.10 -4.56 12.39
CA LEU A 93 -2.39 -3.77 11.21
C LEU A 93 -3.78 -3.11 11.34
N LYS A 94 -4.77 -3.85 11.85
CA LYS A 94 -6.10 -3.30 12.14
C LYS A 94 -6.04 -2.13 13.12
N ASP A 95 -5.38 -2.30 14.26
CA ASP A 95 -5.31 -1.28 15.31
C ASP A 95 -4.53 -0.03 14.84
N LYS A 96 -3.59 -0.21 13.92
CA LYS A 96 -2.79 0.86 13.33
C LYS A 96 -3.53 1.64 12.23
N TYR A 97 -4.40 0.97 11.48
CA TYR A 97 -4.90 1.52 10.21
C TYR A 97 -6.42 1.63 10.07
N SER A 98 -7.23 0.90 10.86
CA SER A 98 -8.69 0.94 10.74
C SER A 98 -9.33 1.79 11.84
N THR A 99 -10.16 2.76 11.44
CA THR A 99 -11.08 3.46 12.34
C THR A 99 -12.29 2.60 12.72
N ILE A 100 -12.53 1.50 11.99
CA ILE A 100 -13.68 0.60 12.16
C ILE A 100 -13.27 -0.57 13.09
N LYS A 101 -13.52 -0.38 14.39
CA LYS A 101 -13.13 -1.34 15.43
C LYS A 101 -13.86 -2.70 15.40
N SER A 102 -14.95 -2.85 14.64
CA SER A 102 -15.91 -3.96 14.83
C SER A 102 -15.68 -5.25 14.03
N GLN A 103 -14.82 -5.27 13.01
CA GLN A 103 -14.61 -6.51 12.21
C GLN A 103 -13.20 -7.08 12.40
N SER A 104 -13.07 -8.40 12.47
CA SER A 104 -11.78 -9.08 12.43
C SER A 104 -11.10 -8.73 11.10
N PHE A 105 -9.93 -8.10 11.14
CA PHE A 105 -9.18 -7.84 9.91
C PHE A 105 -8.74 -9.18 9.33
N SER A 106 -9.32 -9.51 8.19
CA SER A 106 -9.00 -10.69 7.41
C SER A 106 -8.17 -10.29 6.20
N VAL A 107 -7.25 -11.16 5.80
CA VAL A 107 -6.57 -11.04 4.51
C VAL A 107 -7.14 -12.11 3.60
N ALA A 108 -7.45 -11.73 2.36
CA ALA A 108 -7.89 -12.65 1.31
C ALA A 108 -6.98 -12.64 0.09
N SER A 109 -6.24 -11.56 -0.14
CA SER A 109 -5.25 -11.48 -1.22
C SER A 109 -4.10 -10.54 -0.89
N PHE A 110 -3.01 -10.66 -1.65
CA PHE A 110 -1.80 -9.87 -1.49
C PHE A 110 -1.04 -9.68 -2.80
N ARG A 111 -0.17 -8.68 -2.85
CA ARG A 111 0.79 -8.42 -3.93
C ARG A 111 2.02 -7.70 -3.40
N ASP A 112 3.06 -7.61 -4.22
CA ASP A 112 4.18 -6.69 -3.97
C ASP A 112 3.69 -5.25 -3.93
N CYS A 113 4.35 -4.43 -3.10
CA CYS A 113 4.16 -2.99 -3.12
C CYS A 113 4.61 -2.42 -4.47
N ARG A 114 3.88 -1.40 -4.95
CA ARG A 114 4.27 -0.58 -6.10
C ARG A 114 5.25 0.50 -5.67
N GLU A 115 5.90 1.12 -6.66
CA GLU A 115 6.88 2.18 -6.41
C GLU A 115 6.34 3.31 -5.55
N GLU A 116 5.10 3.71 -5.79
CA GLU A 116 4.41 4.78 -5.07
C GLU A 116 4.15 4.44 -3.60
N GLU A 117 4.11 3.15 -3.24
CA GLU A 117 3.77 2.66 -1.91
C GLU A 117 4.99 2.52 -0.97
N TYR A 118 6.20 2.42 -1.53
CA TYR A 118 7.44 2.41 -0.74
C TYR A 118 8.31 3.66 -0.96
N SER A 119 7.86 4.58 -1.81
CA SER A 119 8.57 5.84 -2.07
C SER A 119 8.68 6.68 -0.78
N PRO A 120 9.81 7.38 -0.56
CA PRO A 120 9.91 8.36 0.52
C PRO A 120 9.03 9.61 0.25
N LYS A 121 8.55 9.79 -0.99
CA LYS A 121 7.63 10.86 -1.36
C LYS A 121 6.22 10.54 -0.90
N VAL A 122 5.52 11.56 -0.41
CA VAL A 122 4.12 11.41 -0.02
C VAL A 122 3.23 11.82 -1.18
N ASN A 123 2.67 10.82 -1.86
CA ASN A 123 1.84 11.00 -3.03
C ASN A 123 0.39 10.61 -2.70
N PHE A 124 -0.57 11.21 -3.41
CA PHE A 124 -1.93 10.71 -3.45
C PHE A 124 -2.60 11.04 -4.78
N GLN A 125 -3.66 10.33 -5.12
CA GLN A 125 -4.50 10.63 -6.28
C GLN A 125 -5.90 10.99 -5.81
N TYR A 126 -6.42 12.12 -6.28
CA TYR A 126 -7.76 12.59 -5.98
C TYR A 126 -8.67 12.39 -7.18
N TYR A 127 -9.85 11.83 -6.93
CA TYR A 127 -10.80 11.48 -7.98
C TYR A 127 -12.07 12.31 -7.85
N GLU A 128 -12.55 12.78 -8.99
CA GLU A 128 -13.82 13.49 -9.09
C GLU A 128 -14.99 12.64 -8.62
N LYS A 129 -14.98 11.32 -8.72
CA LYS A 129 -16.12 10.50 -8.27
C LYS A 129 -15.65 9.44 -7.29
N ALA A 130 -16.59 8.91 -6.51
CA ALA A 130 -16.34 7.72 -5.71
C ALA A 130 -15.86 6.55 -6.58
N TYR A 131 -15.30 5.53 -5.93
CA TYR A 131 -14.83 4.31 -6.60
C TYR A 131 -13.73 4.53 -7.65
N PHE A 132 -12.89 5.55 -7.46
CA PHE A 132 -11.73 5.83 -8.32
C PHE A 132 -12.14 6.14 -9.77
N GLN A 133 -13.24 6.88 -9.93
CA GLN A 133 -13.81 7.24 -11.22
C GLN A 133 -13.77 8.75 -11.50
N GLY A 134 -14.00 9.12 -12.76
CA GLY A 134 -14.04 10.51 -13.21
C GLY A 134 -12.65 11.11 -13.43
N ILE A 135 -12.54 12.43 -13.32
CA ILE A 135 -11.27 13.13 -13.47
C ILE A 135 -10.32 12.75 -12.34
N LEU A 136 -9.11 12.33 -12.69
CA LEU A 136 -8.01 12.03 -11.77
C LEU A 136 -7.07 13.23 -11.70
N ILE A 137 -6.71 13.64 -10.48
CA ILE A 137 -5.72 14.68 -10.22
C ILE A 137 -4.62 14.10 -9.33
N PRO A 138 -3.39 13.93 -9.84
CA PRO A 138 -2.29 13.44 -9.04
C PRO A 138 -1.69 14.56 -8.20
N PHE A 139 -1.36 14.24 -6.95
CA PHE A 139 -0.62 15.10 -6.05
C PHE A 139 0.68 14.38 -5.67
N GLU A 140 1.80 14.97 -6.07
CA GLU A 140 3.12 14.41 -5.87
C GLU A 140 3.89 15.19 -4.80
N ASP A 141 4.64 14.44 -4.01
CA ASP A 141 5.61 14.95 -3.04
C ASP A 141 5.06 16.02 -2.09
N VAL A 142 3.93 15.71 -1.49
CA VAL A 142 3.16 16.60 -0.63
C VAL A 142 3.89 16.81 0.69
N CYS A 143 4.48 17.99 0.86
CA CYS A 143 5.24 18.38 2.06
C CYS A 143 4.41 19.06 3.16
N GLY A 144 3.14 19.40 2.89
CA GLY A 144 2.35 20.23 3.79
C GLY A 144 0.86 20.23 3.48
N CYS A 145 0.18 21.27 3.95
CA CYS A 145 -1.24 21.43 3.67
C CYS A 145 -1.46 21.70 2.19
N THR A 146 -2.38 20.95 1.58
CA THR A 146 -2.74 21.07 0.17
C THR A 146 -4.25 21.24 0.06
N ASN A 147 -4.68 22.30 -0.63
CA ASN A 147 -6.09 22.49 -0.94
C ASN A 147 -6.49 21.58 -2.11
N LEU A 148 -7.63 20.91 -1.95
CA LEU A 148 -8.19 20.04 -2.97
C LEU A 148 -9.05 20.88 -3.92
N PRO A 149 -9.02 20.59 -5.23
CA PRO A 149 -9.85 21.28 -6.21
C PRO A 149 -11.32 20.99 -5.96
N ALA A 150 -12.15 22.02 -6.09
CA ALA A 150 -13.58 21.84 -6.13
C ALA A 150 -13.99 21.26 -7.49
N PHE A 151 -14.82 20.22 -7.47
CA PHE A 151 -15.46 19.70 -8.67
C PHE A 151 -16.92 20.13 -8.69
N GLU A 152 -17.38 20.69 -9.81
CA GLU A 152 -18.79 21.03 -10.07
C GLU A 152 -19.63 19.79 -10.41
N SER A 153 -19.41 18.68 -9.71
CA SER A 153 -20.14 17.43 -9.94
C SER A 153 -21.34 17.34 -9.00
N GLU A 154 -22.47 16.84 -9.50
CA GLU A 154 -23.67 16.49 -8.72
C GLU A 154 -23.40 15.44 -7.63
N SER A 155 -22.46 14.52 -7.88
CA SER A 155 -21.98 13.61 -6.83
C SER A 155 -21.27 14.40 -5.74
N LYS A 156 -21.72 14.22 -4.50
CA LYS A 156 -21.01 14.68 -3.30
C LYS A 156 -19.91 13.71 -2.87
N TRP A 157 -19.82 12.54 -3.49
CA TRP A 157 -18.88 11.49 -3.11
C TRP A 157 -17.62 11.56 -3.98
N ARG A 158 -16.46 11.52 -3.33
CA ARG A 158 -15.12 11.54 -3.94
C ARG A 158 -14.31 10.38 -3.36
N SER A 159 -13.25 9.98 -4.05
CA SER A 159 -12.32 8.97 -3.55
C SER A 159 -10.88 9.45 -3.65
N ILE A 160 -10.01 8.84 -2.84
CA ILE A 160 -8.58 9.12 -2.80
C ILE A 160 -7.79 7.82 -2.75
N THR A 161 -6.71 7.74 -3.52
CA THR A 161 -5.70 6.69 -3.39
C THR A 161 -4.51 7.30 -2.66
N THR A 162 -4.17 6.79 -1.48
CA THR A 162 -3.08 7.35 -0.65
C THR A 162 -1.78 6.58 -0.80
N PHE A 163 -1.81 5.40 -1.44
CA PHE A 163 -0.65 4.51 -1.55
C PHE A 163 -0.06 4.11 -0.19
N GLY A 164 -0.90 4.02 0.84
CA GLY A 164 -0.49 3.67 2.21
C GLY A 164 0.16 4.83 2.98
N ASN A 165 0.19 6.03 2.40
CA ASN A 165 0.58 7.24 3.11
C ASN A 165 -0.54 7.67 4.07
N CYS A 166 -0.16 8.15 5.25
CA CYS A 166 -1.12 8.71 6.19
C CYS A 166 -1.47 10.15 5.83
N PHE A 167 -2.77 10.44 5.80
CA PHE A 167 -3.26 11.80 5.64
C PHE A 167 -4.32 12.21 6.67
N HIS A 168 -4.18 13.45 7.13
CA HIS A 168 -5.22 14.23 7.78
C HIS A 168 -6.04 14.96 6.71
N ARG A 169 -7.36 14.79 6.76
CA ARG A 169 -8.34 15.34 5.82
C ARG A 169 -9.23 16.33 6.56
N TYR A 170 -9.48 17.46 5.92
CA TYR A 170 -10.07 18.63 6.56
C TYR A 170 -11.26 19.14 5.78
N SER A 171 -12.36 19.45 6.48
CA SER A 171 -13.60 19.91 5.86
C SER A 171 -13.53 21.35 5.30
N GLN A 172 -12.47 22.09 5.59
CA GLN A 172 -12.23 23.45 5.09
C GLN A 172 -10.87 23.57 4.41
N PRO A 173 -10.66 24.61 3.57
CA PRO A 173 -9.35 24.92 3.01
C PRO A 173 -8.30 25.21 4.10
N ASN A 174 -7.03 25.12 3.74
CA ASN A 174 -5.88 25.43 4.58
C ASN A 174 -5.79 24.57 5.86
N CYS A 175 -6.31 23.34 5.79
CA CYS A 175 -6.23 22.32 6.82
C CYS A 175 -6.92 22.75 8.12
N GLN A 176 -8.14 23.27 7.98
CA GLN A 176 -9.00 23.73 9.07
C GLN A 176 -10.30 22.90 9.14
N GLY A 177 -11.01 23.00 10.26
CA GLY A 177 -12.30 22.33 10.46
C GLY A 177 -12.19 20.90 10.98
N GLU A 178 -13.21 20.10 10.71
CA GLU A 178 -13.32 18.73 11.20
C GLU A 178 -12.25 17.84 10.57
N LEU A 179 -11.62 17.02 11.42
CA LEU A 179 -10.48 16.19 11.08
C LEU A 179 -10.90 14.73 10.92
N ASN A 180 -10.63 14.16 9.75
CA ASN A 180 -10.66 12.72 9.53
C ASN A 180 -9.25 12.24 9.16
N THR A 181 -8.78 11.14 9.75
CA THR A 181 -7.45 10.58 9.44
C THR A 181 -7.60 9.21 8.78
N GLY A 182 -6.85 8.97 7.68
CA GLY A 182 -6.87 7.71 6.92
C GLY A 182 -5.47 7.24 6.57
N TYR A 183 -5.31 5.91 6.41
CA TYR A 183 -4.04 5.20 6.17
C TYR A 183 -4.13 4.13 5.06
N GLU A 184 -5.25 4.05 4.36
CA GLU A 184 -5.57 2.93 3.46
C GLU A 184 -5.00 3.18 2.07
N THR A 185 -4.48 2.14 1.39
CA THR A 185 -3.98 2.27 0.01
C THR A 185 -5.02 2.89 -0.92
N HIS A 186 -6.28 2.52 -0.69
CA HIS A 186 -7.48 2.97 -1.37
C HIS A 186 -8.45 3.42 -0.28
N ASP A 187 -9.07 4.58 -0.48
CA ASP A 187 -10.09 5.08 0.43
C ASP A 187 -11.22 5.67 -0.45
N SER A 188 -12.36 4.97 -0.49
CA SER A 188 -13.37 5.18 -1.53
C SER A 188 -14.72 5.76 -1.09
N TYR A 189 -14.93 6.04 0.21
CA TYR A 189 -16.27 6.28 0.75
C TYR A 189 -16.40 7.43 1.74
N PHE A 190 -16.46 8.67 1.23
CA PHE A 190 -16.80 9.80 2.08
C PHE A 190 -17.67 10.80 1.34
N GLU A 191 -18.71 11.30 2.02
CA GLU A 191 -19.35 12.55 1.61
C GLU A 191 -18.24 13.60 1.63
N ALA A 192 -17.81 14.02 0.45
CA ALA A 192 -16.62 14.83 0.28
C ALA A 192 -16.91 16.26 0.72
N THR A 193 -16.82 16.46 2.02
CA THR A 193 -16.65 17.78 2.60
C THR A 193 -15.18 18.18 2.62
N TRP A 194 -14.24 17.28 2.30
CA TRP A 194 -12.83 17.61 2.39
C TRP A 194 -12.40 18.61 1.32
N GLN A 195 -11.85 19.71 1.79
CA GLN A 195 -11.35 20.79 0.95
C GLN A 195 -9.84 20.95 1.07
N SER A 196 -9.21 20.26 2.03
CA SER A 196 -7.75 20.20 2.12
C SER A 196 -7.27 18.94 2.82
N ILE A 197 -5.99 18.64 2.62
CA ILE A 197 -5.34 17.44 3.12
C ILE A 197 -3.89 17.75 3.51
N LYS A 198 -3.37 17.03 4.50
CA LYS A 198 -1.98 17.14 4.97
C LYS A 198 -1.43 15.77 5.37
N PRO A 199 -0.16 15.46 5.09
CA PRO A 199 0.47 14.26 5.62
C PRO A 199 0.44 14.25 7.16
N CYS A 200 0.14 13.11 7.78
CA CYS A 200 0.18 12.99 9.25
C CYS A 200 1.59 13.18 9.81
N HIS A 201 2.58 12.77 9.01
CA HIS A 201 3.99 12.97 9.29
C HIS A 201 4.62 13.69 8.11
N ILE A 202 5.23 14.85 8.37
CA ILE A 202 5.96 15.59 7.34
C ILE A 202 7.18 14.76 6.93
N PRO A 203 7.33 14.43 5.63
CA PRO A 203 8.47 13.64 5.14
C PRO A 203 9.80 14.26 5.49
N LYS A 204 10.83 13.42 5.68
CA LYS A 204 12.15 13.91 6.13
C LYS A 204 12.77 14.90 5.16
N HIS A 205 12.64 14.67 3.86
CA HIS A 205 13.18 15.56 2.83
C HIS A 205 12.44 16.91 2.73
N CYS A 206 11.26 17.02 3.32
CA CYS A 206 10.50 18.27 3.42
C CYS A 206 10.91 19.13 4.63
N LYS A 207 11.75 18.62 5.53
CA LYS A 207 12.24 19.36 6.70
C LYS A 207 13.50 20.12 6.29
N ILE A 208 13.36 21.44 6.14
CA ILE A 208 14.46 22.38 5.87
C ILE A 208 15.03 22.88 7.21
#